data_AF-A0A2G6KKX7-F1
#
_entry.id   AF-A0A2G6KKX7-F1
#
_cell.length_a   1.000
_cell.length_b   1.000
_cell.length_c   1.000
_cell.angle_alpha   90.00
_cell.angle_beta   90.00
_cell.angle_gamma   90.00
#
_symmetry.space_group_name_H-M   'P 1'
#
loop_
_entity.id
_entity.type
_entity.pdbx_description
1 polymer ?
#
loop_
_entity_poly.entity_id
_entity_poly.type
_entity_poly.pdbx_seq_one_letter_code
_entity_poly.pdbx_strand_id
1 'polypeptide(L)'
;MGDEHKNNKRTWTEEFEIAGNELVDKVKEWIEDGSATRLIIRKPNGDVLMEVPVVAGAAVGGVVTVFAPVIAAVGAMAALLAQVKVEIVREQDDDDQDEEIRHGDV
;
A
#
# COMPACT_ATOMS: atom_id res chain seq x y z
N MET A 1 26.59 14.32 -24.76
CA MET A 1 26.30 13.55 -23.54
C MET A 1 25.33 14.39 -22.75
N GLY A 2 24.03 14.07 -22.79
CA GLY A 2 22.99 14.76 -22.02
C GLY A 2 22.55 13.81 -20.92
N ASP A 3 23.06 14.09 -19.71
CA ASP A 3 22.49 13.84 -18.39
C ASP A 3 21.08 13.22 -18.39
N GLU A 4 21.09 11.90 -18.32
CA GLU A 4 19.93 11.05 -18.10
C GLU A 4 19.59 11.13 -16.59
N HIS A 5 18.75 12.09 -16.18
CA HIS A 5 18.15 12.11 -14.85
C HIS A 5 17.28 10.85 -14.70
N LYS A 6 17.87 9.76 -14.19
CA LYS A 6 17.15 8.56 -13.79
C LYS A 6 16.28 8.93 -12.60
N ASN A 7 15.01 9.17 -12.88
CA ASN A 7 13.93 9.16 -11.91
C ASN A 7 13.95 7.77 -11.22
N ASN A 8 14.69 7.68 -10.12
CA ASN A 8 14.91 6.43 -9.42
C ASN A 8 13.78 6.25 -8.40
N LYS A 9 12.56 5.98 -8.88
CA LYS A 9 11.44 5.63 -8.02
C LYS A 9 11.84 4.40 -7.21
N ARG A 10 11.99 4.56 -5.90
CA ARG A 10 12.25 3.43 -5.00
C ARG A 10 10.91 2.80 -4.68
N THR A 11 10.71 1.60 -5.19
CA THR A 11 9.58 0.75 -4.80
C THR A 11 10.01 -0.13 -3.63
N TRP A 12 9.27 -0.10 -2.54
CA TRP A 12 9.45 -1.07 -1.45
C TRP A 12 8.13 -1.72 -1.07
N THR A 13 8.23 -2.83 -0.37
CA THR A 13 7.11 -3.68 -0.01
C THR A 13 7.09 -3.87 1.50
N GLU A 14 5.95 -3.59 2.12
CA GLU A 14 5.73 -3.79 3.55
C GLU A 14 4.67 -4.86 3.78
N GLU A 15 4.97 -5.81 4.67
CA GLU A 15 4.04 -6.86 5.09
C GLU A 15 3.55 -6.59 6.52
N PHE A 16 2.23 -6.69 6.70
CA PHE A 16 1.54 -6.51 7.97
C PHE A 16 0.69 -7.74 8.26
N GLU A 17 0.82 -8.30 9.46
CA GLU A 17 -0.14 -9.27 9.98
C GLU A 17 -1.15 -8.54 10.86
N ILE A 18 -2.43 -8.62 10.49
CA ILE A 18 -3.50 -7.94 11.21
C ILE A 18 -4.70 -8.87 11.40
N ALA A 19 -5.52 -8.58 12.41
CA ALA A 19 -6.76 -9.32 12.63
C ALA A 19 -7.75 -9.06 11.50
N GLY A 20 -8.57 -10.06 11.17
CA GLY A 20 -9.54 -9.94 10.08
C GLY A 20 -10.51 -8.77 10.28
N ASN A 21 -10.94 -8.51 11.52
CA ASN A 21 -11.81 -7.39 11.84
C ASN A 21 -11.18 -5.99 11.63
N GLU A 22 -9.85 -5.90 11.61
CA GLU A 22 -9.12 -4.63 11.38
C GLU A 22 -8.77 -4.41 9.90
N LEU A 23 -8.86 -5.48 9.09
CA LEU A 23 -8.45 -5.47 7.69
C LEU A 23 -9.18 -4.38 6.88
N VAL A 24 -10.49 -4.25 7.05
CA VAL A 24 -11.30 -3.30 6.29
C VAL A 24 -10.88 -1.86 6.57
N ASP A 25 -10.63 -1.53 7.83
CA ASP A 25 -10.29 -0.17 8.24
C ASP A 25 -8.87 0.18 7.79
N LYS A 26 -7.91 -0.75 7.87
CA LYS A 26 -6.55 -0.57 7.35
C LYS A 26 -6.53 -0.39 5.83
N VAL A 27 -7.29 -1.18 5.09
CA VAL A 27 -7.39 -1.05 3.63
C VAL A 27 -7.94 0.32 3.22
N LYS A 28 -8.95 0.84 3.93
CA LYS A 28 -9.46 2.20 3.68
C LYS A 28 -8.40 3.26 3.96
N GLU A 29 -7.72 3.18 5.11
CA GLU A 29 -6.64 4.11 5.50
C GLU A 29 -5.56 4.20 4.42
N TRP A 30 -5.06 3.07 3.91
CA TRP A 30 -4.03 3.07 2.86
C TRP A 30 -4.52 3.62 1.51
N ILE A 31 -5.80 3.39 1.19
CA ILE A 31 -6.43 3.95 -0.02
C ILE A 31 -6.60 5.48 0.13
N GLU A 32 -6.98 5.96 1.32
CA GLU A 32 -7.18 7.38 1.62
C GLU A 32 -5.86 8.15 1.69
N ASP A 33 -4.84 7.58 2.33
CA ASP A 33 -3.49 8.15 2.40
C ASP A 33 -2.79 8.18 1.03
N GLY A 34 -3.26 7.39 0.06
CA GLY A 34 -2.64 7.26 -1.26
C GLY A 34 -1.21 6.70 -1.19
N SER A 35 -0.81 6.15 -0.04
CA SER A 35 0.54 5.66 0.22
C SER A 35 0.79 4.32 -0.46
N ALA A 36 -0.26 3.54 -0.70
CA ALA A 36 -0.19 2.27 -1.41
C ALA A 36 -0.44 2.48 -2.91
N THR A 37 0.42 1.91 -3.77
CA THR A 37 0.12 1.74 -5.21
C THR A 37 -0.44 0.34 -5.49
N ARG A 38 -0.11 -0.65 -4.67
CA ARG A 38 -0.59 -2.03 -4.80
C ARG A 38 -0.85 -2.65 -3.45
N LEU A 39 -1.96 -3.36 -3.33
CA LEU A 39 -2.35 -4.05 -2.10
C LEU A 39 -2.59 -5.53 -2.40
N ILE A 40 -1.91 -6.39 -1.66
CA ILE A 40 -1.96 -7.85 -1.80
C ILE A 40 -2.41 -8.44 -0.47
N ILE A 41 -3.54 -9.14 -0.47
CA ILE A 41 -4.06 -9.82 0.72
C ILE A 41 -3.71 -11.29 0.61
N ARG A 42 -3.08 -11.82 1.64
CA ARG A 42 -2.68 -13.22 1.77
C ARG A 42 -3.31 -13.85 3.00
N LYS A 43 -3.55 -15.15 2.92
CA LYS A 43 -3.84 -15.97 4.09
C LYS A 43 -2.57 -16.12 4.94
N PRO A 44 -2.71 -16.51 6.22
CA PRO A 44 -1.56 -16.80 7.10
C PRO A 44 -0.64 -17.90 6.56
N ASN A 45 -1.17 -18.82 5.75
CA ASN A 45 -0.40 -19.88 5.10
C ASN A 45 0.41 -19.42 3.86
N GLY A 46 0.33 -18.14 3.49
CA GLY A 46 1.04 -17.55 2.35
C GLY A 46 0.26 -17.49 1.04
N ASP A 47 -0.93 -18.12 0.96
CA ASP A 47 -1.76 -18.11 -0.24
C ASP A 47 -2.28 -16.70 -0.54
N VAL A 48 -2.12 -16.23 -1.77
CA VAL A 48 -2.72 -14.96 -2.22
C VAL A 48 -4.22 -15.12 -2.36
N LEU A 49 -4.98 -14.30 -1.64
CA LEU A 49 -6.44 -14.21 -1.74
C LEU A 49 -6.86 -13.24 -2.85
N MET A 50 -6.22 -12.07 -2.86
CA MET A 50 -6.59 -10.98 -3.74
C MET A 50 -5.41 -10.02 -3.90
N GLU A 51 -5.26 -9.47 -5.10
CA GLU A 51 -4.37 -8.37 -5.39
C GLU A 51 -5.16 -7.25 -6.04
N VAL A 52 -4.98 -6.02 -5.56
CA VAL A 52 -5.69 -4.84 -6.06
C VAL A 52 -4.70 -3.71 -6.30
N PRO A 53 -4.62 -3.17 -7.53
CA PRO A 53 -3.91 -1.93 -7.79
C PRO A 53 -4.69 -0.76 -7.16
N VAL A 54 -4.01 0.01 -6.31
CA VAL A 54 -4.53 1.23 -5.71
C VAL A 54 -4.25 2.37 -6.68
N VAL A 55 -5.19 2.59 -7.60
CA VAL A 55 -5.10 3.68 -8.58
C VAL A 55 -5.46 4.99 -7.88
N ALA A 56 -4.45 5.81 -7.58
CA ALA A 56 -4.65 7.21 -7.24
C ALA A 56 -5.25 7.93 -8.45
N GLY A 57 -6.40 8.61 -8.29
CA GLY A 57 -7.01 9.40 -9.37
C GLY A 57 -8.39 8.96 -9.85
N ALA A 58 -9.21 8.37 -8.98
CA ALA A 58 -10.67 8.28 -9.18
C ALA A 58 -11.32 9.68 -9.14
N ALA A 59 -10.99 10.52 -10.12
CA ALA A 59 -11.39 11.93 -10.21
C ALA A 59 -12.85 12.13 -10.64
N VAL A 60 -13.61 11.05 -10.90
CA VAL A 60 -15.01 11.11 -11.35
C VAL A 60 -15.85 10.18 -10.46
N GLY A 61 -16.14 10.60 -9.22
CA GLY A 61 -17.04 9.87 -8.32
C GLY A 61 -16.53 9.65 -6.88
N GLY A 62 -15.28 9.97 -6.60
CA GLY A 62 -14.65 9.80 -5.28
C GLY A 62 -14.01 8.42 -5.13
N VAL A 63 -12.83 8.37 -4.50
CA VAL A 63 -12.02 7.14 -4.33
C VAL A 63 -12.84 6.01 -3.70
N VAL A 64 -13.67 6.33 -2.70
CA VAL A 64 -14.50 5.35 -1.98
C VAL A 64 -15.51 4.63 -2.89
N THR A 65 -16.11 5.30 -3.88
CA THR A 65 -17.12 4.65 -4.75
C THR A 65 -16.48 3.69 -5.73
N VAL A 66 -15.26 3.96 -6.19
CA VAL A 66 -14.49 3.09 -7.08
C VAL A 66 -13.99 1.85 -6.34
N PHE A 67 -13.52 2.02 -5.10
CA PHE A 67 -13.03 0.91 -4.27
C PHE A 67 -14.14 0.21 -3.47
N ALA A 68 -15.39 0.64 -3.53
CA ALA A 68 -16.50 0.03 -2.81
C ALA A 68 -16.64 -1.50 -3.04
N PRO A 69 -16.51 -2.04 -4.28
CA PRO A 69 -16.57 -3.48 -4.51
C PRO A 69 -15.41 -4.23 -3.84
N VAL A 70 -14.22 -3.63 -3.85
CA VAL A 70 -13.03 -4.19 -3.21
C VAL A 70 -13.21 -4.20 -1.70
N ILE A 71 -13.58 -3.06 -1.10
CA ILE A 71 -13.83 -2.93 0.34
C ILE A 71 -14.93 -3.92 0.78
N ALA A 72 -15.98 -4.11 -0.01
CA ALA A 72 -17.03 -5.09 0.26
C ALA A 72 -16.50 -6.53 0.25
N ALA A 73 -15.69 -6.90 -0.76
CA ALA A 73 -15.09 -8.23 -0.85
C ALA A 73 -14.10 -8.48 0.32
N VAL A 74 -13.27 -7.49 0.64
CA VAL A 74 -12.39 -7.50 1.80
C VAL A 74 -13.19 -7.67 3.09
N GLY A 75 -14.30 -6.95 3.26
CA GLY A 75 -15.19 -7.08 4.41
C GLY A 75 -15.82 -8.47 4.55
N ALA A 76 -16.21 -9.09 3.43
CA ALA A 76 -16.72 -10.46 3.44
C ALA A 76 -15.64 -11.46 3.85
N MET A 77 -14.40 -11.32 3.36
CA MET A 77 -13.29 -12.18 3.75
C MET A 77 -12.86 -11.96 5.20
N ALA A 78 -12.78 -10.70 5.63
CA ALA A 78 -12.47 -10.26 6.98
C ALA A 78 -13.40 -10.87 8.03
N ALA A 79 -14.70 -11.01 7.71
CA ALA A 79 -15.67 -11.63 8.59
C ALA A 79 -15.46 -13.14 8.79
N LEU A 80 -14.77 -13.80 7.85
CA LEU A 80 -14.53 -15.24 7.86
C LEU A 80 -13.14 -15.62 8.38
N LEU A 81 -12.17 -14.71 8.29
CA LEU A 81 -10.78 -14.95 8.62
C LEU A 81 -10.42 -14.32 9.97
N ALA A 82 -9.83 -15.09 10.87
CA ALA A 82 -9.38 -14.55 12.16
C ALA A 82 -8.18 -13.60 12.00
N GLN A 83 -7.29 -13.89 11.05
CA GLN A 83 -6.06 -13.17 10.79
C GLN A 83 -5.71 -13.25 9.30
N VAL A 84 -5.05 -12.21 8.81
CA VAL A 84 -4.59 -12.09 7.42
C VAL A 84 -3.23 -11.41 7.36
N LYS A 85 -2.50 -11.69 6.28
CA LYS A 85 -1.28 -10.96 5.92
C LYS A 85 -1.63 -9.97 4.83
N VAL A 86 -1.26 -8.72 4.98
CA VAL A 86 -1.42 -7.70 3.94
C VAL A 86 -0.05 -7.20 3.53
N GLU A 87 0.20 -7.22 2.24
CA GLU A 87 1.43 -6.75 1.62
C GLU A 87 1.11 -5.50 0.80
N ILE A 88 1.83 -4.42 1.05
CA ILE A 88 1.63 -3.12 0.43
C ILE A 88 2.87 -2.76 -0.34
N VAL A 89 2.69 -2.44 -1.61
CA VAL A 89 3.75 -1.89 -2.45
C VAL A 89 3.58 -0.38 -2.51
N ARG A 90 4.62 0.34 -2.12
CA ARG A 90 4.69 1.79 -2.13
C ARG A 90 5.79 2.27 -3.06
N GLU A 91 5.60 3.45 -3.63
CA GLU A 91 6.58 4.14 -4.45
C GLU A 91 6.84 5.51 -3.82
N GLN A 92 8.11 5.81 -3.55
CA GLN A 92 8.53 7.13 -3.09
C GLN A 92 9.36 7.76 -4.18
N ASP A 93 8.98 8.98 -4.54
CA ASP A 93 9.86 9.88 -5.28
C ASP A 93 10.92 10.35 -4.26
N ASP A 94 12.18 9.99 -4.48
CA ASP A 94 13.33 10.46 -3.69
C ASP A 94 13.49 11.99 -3.89
N ASP A 95 12.78 12.83 -3.12
CA ASP A 95 13.05 14.28 -3.04
C ASP A 95 13.36 14.74 -1.60
N ASP A 96 13.39 13.84 -0.62
CA ASP A 96 13.70 14.18 0.77
C ASP A 96 14.76 13.24 1.35
N GLN A 97 15.75 13.84 2.03
CA GLN A 97 16.85 13.27 2.82
C GLN A 97 18.28 13.29 2.21
N ASP A 98 18.75 14.49 1.84
CA ASP A 98 20.18 14.84 1.78
C ASP A 98 20.61 15.81 2.90
N GLU A 99 19.92 15.86 4.05
CA GLU A 99 20.38 16.59 5.24
C GLU A 99 20.25 15.67 6.46
N GLU A 100 21.26 14.84 6.73
CA GLU A 100 21.75 14.55 8.11
C GLU A 100 22.78 13.39 8.09
N ILE A 101 23.94 13.58 7.44
CA ILE A 101 25.18 12.87 7.84
C ILE A 101 26.38 13.81 7.69
N ARG A 102 26.35 14.89 8.46
CA ARG A 102 27.56 15.63 8.86
C ARG A 102 27.59 15.79 10.37
N HIS A 103 27.64 14.67 11.07
CA HIS A 103 28.21 14.64 12.40
C HIS A 103 29.36 13.63 12.41
N GLY A 104 30.55 14.09 12.81
CA GLY A 104 31.65 13.22 13.19
C GLY A 104 32.84 13.24 12.24
N ASP A 105 33.93 13.80 12.76
CA ASP A 105 35.32 13.41 12.55
C ASP A 105 36.23 14.23 11.60
N VAL A 106 37.17 14.89 12.31
CA VAL A 106 38.52 15.38 11.97
C VAL A 106 38.68 16.85 11.58
#